data_AF-A0A2V8VDI5-F1
#
_entry.id   AF-A0A2V8VDI5-F1
#
_cell.length_a   1.000
_cell.length_b   1.000
_cell.length_c   1.000
_cell.angle_alpha   90.00
_cell.angle_beta   90.00
_cell.angle_gamma   90.00
#
_symmetry.space_group_name_H-M   'P 1'
#
loop_
_entity.id
_entity.type
_entity.pdbx_description
1 polymer ?
#
loop_
_entity_poly.entity_id
_entity_poly.type
_entity_poly.pdbx_seq_one_letter_code
_entity_poly.pdbx_strand_id
1 'polypeptide(L)'
;MIRHRFLVVAALVLSACDQRKSRPNVLLITIDTLRADRLGCYGYARARSPHIDRLAAQGALFERAYTTLPRTTQSIASILTGRYPKSHGARGLFSTLSPANLTLAEILQDQGYDTAAFVSNLFLRPGQGFEQGFKRYDMIPASWSPSRSMTISKPGA
;
A
#
# COMPACT_ATOMS: atom_id res chain seq x y z
N MET A 1 25.80 23.56 -53.32
CA MET A 1 24.45 23.10 -52.89
C MET A 1 24.61 21.71 -52.28
N ILE A 2 23.78 21.32 -51.29
CA ILE A 2 23.83 20.07 -50.48
C ILE A 2 24.63 20.21 -49.16
N ARG A 3 24.07 20.94 -48.17
CA ARG A 3 24.62 21.04 -46.80
C ARG A 3 23.59 21.01 -45.66
N HIS A 4 22.34 20.59 -45.92
CA HIS A 4 21.26 20.67 -44.91
C HIS A 4 20.47 19.39 -44.67
N ARG A 5 20.86 18.25 -45.25
CA ARG A 5 20.07 17.00 -45.13
C ARG A 5 20.43 16.10 -43.94
N PHE A 6 21.57 16.32 -43.26
CA PHE A 6 22.00 15.45 -42.14
C PHE A 6 21.46 15.88 -40.76
N LEU A 7 21.10 17.14 -40.57
CA LEU A 7 20.68 17.66 -39.25
C LEU A 7 19.26 17.27 -38.84
N VAL A 8 18.39 16.95 -39.82
CA VAL A 8 16.97 16.62 -39.54
C VAL A 8 16.80 15.18 -39.04
N VAL A 9 17.69 14.26 -39.42
CA VAL A 9 17.58 12.84 -39.02
C VAL A 9 18.01 12.62 -37.56
N ALA A 10 18.97 13.40 -37.04
CA ALA A 10 19.43 13.28 -35.66
C ALA A 10 18.36 13.72 -34.62
N ALA A 11 17.48 14.67 -34.98
CA ALA A 11 16.43 15.16 -34.07
C ALA A 11 15.26 14.18 -33.90
N LEU A 12 15.00 13.30 -34.89
CA LEU A 12 13.91 12.34 -34.85
C LEU A 12 14.20 11.09 -33.98
N VAL A 13 15.49 10.78 -33.74
CA VAL A 13 15.88 9.62 -32.91
C VAL A 13 15.78 9.94 -31.40
N LEU A 14 15.90 11.22 -31.02
CA LEU A 14 15.87 11.65 -29.61
C LEU A 14 14.44 11.76 -29.02
N SER A 15 13.39 11.76 -29.85
CA SER A 15 11.99 11.83 -29.38
C SER A 15 11.34 10.47 -29.14
N ALA A 16 12.03 9.36 -29.40
CA ALA A 16 11.43 8.02 -29.37
C ALA A 16 11.56 7.26 -28.05
N CYS A 17 12.20 7.83 -27.01
CA CYS A 17 12.39 7.17 -25.72
C CYS A 17 12.09 8.10 -24.53
N ASP A 18 10.90 8.70 -24.48
CA ASP A 18 10.33 9.20 -23.22
C ASP A 18 8.91 8.66 -23.01
N GLN A 19 8.73 7.37 -23.30
CA GLN A 19 7.65 6.58 -22.71
C GLN A 19 8.03 6.28 -21.25
N ARG A 20 8.20 7.32 -20.41
CA ARG A 20 8.08 7.14 -18.97
C ARG A 20 6.66 6.66 -18.74
N LYS A 21 6.47 5.33 -18.69
CA LYS A 21 5.24 4.74 -18.16
C LYS A 21 4.99 5.46 -16.84
N SER A 22 3.89 6.21 -16.76
CA SER A 22 3.53 6.88 -15.52
C SER A 22 3.46 5.81 -14.45
N ARG A 23 4.22 6.02 -13.37
CA ARG A 23 4.25 5.08 -12.26
C ARG A 23 2.84 5.03 -11.65
N PRO A 24 2.22 3.85 -11.49
CA PRO A 24 0.86 3.79 -10.99
C PRO A 24 0.84 4.19 -9.51
N ASN A 25 -0.24 4.85 -9.08
CA ASN A 25 -0.51 5.02 -7.66
C ASN A 25 -0.83 3.66 -7.03
N VAL A 26 -0.34 3.42 -5.82
CA VAL A 26 -0.57 2.16 -5.08
C VAL A 26 -1.37 2.48 -3.82
N LEU A 27 -2.49 1.79 -3.63
CA LEU A 27 -3.30 1.87 -2.42
C LEU A 27 -3.41 0.49 -1.79
N LEU A 28 -2.80 0.33 -0.61
CA LEU A 28 -2.91 -0.88 0.20
C LEU A 28 -4.00 -0.70 1.26
N ILE A 29 -5.08 -1.48 1.16
CA ILE A 29 -6.18 -1.48 2.12
C ILE A 29 -6.12 -2.76 2.95
N THR A 30 -6.00 -2.62 4.27
CA THR A 30 -6.06 -3.75 5.21
C THR A 30 -7.29 -3.60 6.11
N ILE A 31 -8.02 -4.69 6.34
CA ILE A 31 -9.16 -4.73 7.25
C ILE A 31 -8.84 -5.73 8.35
N ASP A 32 -8.87 -5.27 9.60
CA ASP A 32 -8.53 -6.13 10.74
C ASP A 32 -9.59 -7.20 10.96
N THR A 33 -9.16 -8.44 11.20
CA THR A 33 -10.02 -9.61 11.42
C THR A 33 -11.02 -9.93 10.30
N LEU A 34 -10.76 -9.49 9.06
CA LEU A 34 -11.68 -9.76 7.94
C LEU A 34 -11.75 -11.25 7.60
N ARG A 35 -12.97 -11.78 7.61
CA ARG A 35 -13.28 -13.15 7.23
C ARG A 35 -13.68 -13.24 5.76
N ALA A 36 -12.96 -14.05 4.99
CA ALA A 36 -13.29 -14.30 3.58
C ALA A 36 -14.71 -14.87 3.40
N ASP A 37 -15.12 -15.81 4.26
CA ASP A 37 -16.44 -16.47 4.22
C ASP A 37 -17.62 -15.55 4.57
N ARG A 38 -17.36 -14.25 4.81
CA ARG A 38 -18.38 -13.22 5.08
C ARG A 38 -18.52 -12.20 3.95
N LEU A 39 -17.82 -12.40 2.84
CA LEU A 39 -17.82 -11.51 1.67
C LEU A 39 -18.61 -12.11 0.50
N GLY A 40 -19.28 -11.25 -0.27
CA GLY A 40 -20.09 -11.65 -1.41
C GLY A 40 -19.25 -12.26 -2.53
N CYS A 41 -18.07 -11.69 -2.80
CA CYS A 41 -17.13 -12.21 -3.79
C CYS A 41 -16.59 -13.61 -3.48
N TYR A 42 -16.73 -14.10 -2.25
CA TYR A 42 -16.41 -15.47 -1.85
C TYR A 42 -17.66 -16.35 -1.63
N GLY A 43 -18.82 -15.91 -2.12
CA GLY A 43 -20.06 -16.70 -2.14
C GLY A 43 -21.00 -16.52 -0.94
N TYR A 44 -20.74 -15.59 -0.03
CA TYR A 44 -21.66 -15.35 1.09
C TYR A 44 -22.90 -14.56 0.64
N ALA A 45 -24.01 -15.26 0.37
CA ALA A 45 -25.24 -14.66 -0.20
C ALA A 45 -25.86 -13.52 0.64
N ARG A 46 -25.59 -13.47 1.96
CA ARG A 46 -26.08 -12.41 2.87
C ARG A 46 -25.05 -11.30 3.11
N ALA A 47 -23.96 -11.28 2.34
CA ALA A 47 -22.92 -10.26 2.49
C ALA A 47 -23.47 -8.86 2.19
N ARG A 48 -22.95 -7.87 2.91
CA ARG A 48 -23.17 -6.45 2.63
C ARG A 48 -21.82 -5.81 2.30
N SER A 49 -21.22 -6.27 1.20
CA SER A 49 -19.86 -5.90 0.78
C SER A 49 -19.78 -5.33 -0.65
N PRO A 50 -20.74 -4.52 -1.13
CA PRO A 50 -20.85 -4.19 -2.56
C PRO A 50 -19.59 -3.53 -3.15
N HIS A 51 -18.84 -2.76 -2.35
CA HIS A 51 -17.59 -2.14 -2.81
C HIS A 51 -16.43 -3.12 -2.93
N ILE A 52 -16.32 -4.08 -2.00
CA ILE A 52 -15.30 -5.14 -2.05
C ILE A 52 -15.64 -6.11 -3.19
N ASP A 53 -16.91 -6.45 -3.36
CA ASP A 53 -17.38 -7.35 -4.40
C ASP A 53 -17.13 -6.77 -5.80
N ARG A 54 -17.40 -5.47 -5.97
CA ARG A 54 -17.07 -4.75 -7.21
C ARG A 54 -15.56 -4.69 -7.47
N LEU A 55 -14.74 -4.47 -6.44
CA LEU A 55 -13.29 -4.45 -6.58
C LEU A 55 -12.77 -5.83 -7.03
N ALA A 56 -13.30 -6.91 -6.46
CA ALA A 56 -12.98 -8.27 -6.87
C ALA A 56 -13.39 -8.56 -8.32
N ALA A 57 -14.57 -8.12 -8.74
CA ALA A 57 -15.08 -8.32 -10.11
C ALA A 57 -14.30 -7.52 -11.18
N GLN A 58 -13.71 -6.38 -10.80
CA GLN A 58 -12.93 -5.51 -11.69
C GLN A 58 -11.43 -5.83 -11.67
N GLY A 59 -10.98 -6.69 -10.76
CA GLY A 59 -9.57 -6.99 -10.52
C GLY A 59 -9.28 -8.48 -10.55
N ALA A 60 -8.24 -8.87 -9.80
CA ALA A 60 -7.92 -10.27 -9.55
C ALA A 60 -8.38 -10.66 -8.14
N LEU A 61 -9.16 -11.74 -8.05
CA LEU A 61 -9.57 -12.34 -6.79
C LEU A 61 -8.71 -13.57 -6.49
N PHE A 62 -8.08 -13.60 -5.32
CA PHE A 62 -7.33 -14.76 -4.85
C PHE A 62 -8.22 -15.64 -3.98
N GLU A 63 -8.70 -16.77 -4.51
CA GLU A 63 -9.53 -17.72 -3.75
C GLU A 63 -8.78 -18.39 -2.58
N ARG A 64 -7.45 -18.39 -2.65
CA ARG A 64 -6.56 -19.05 -1.70
C ARG A 64 -5.47 -18.10 -1.20
N ALA A 65 -5.89 -17.08 -0.44
CA ALA A 65 -5.00 -16.16 0.27
C ALA A 65 -4.95 -16.51 1.77
N TYR A 66 -3.78 -16.87 2.29
CA TYR A 66 -3.60 -17.28 3.69
C TYR A 66 -2.71 -16.31 4.45
N THR A 67 -3.05 -16.05 5.72
CA THR A 67 -2.19 -15.28 6.63
C THR A 67 -0.98 -16.11 7.06
N THR A 68 0.18 -15.48 7.22
CA THR A 68 1.39 -16.11 7.75
C THR A 68 1.26 -16.45 9.24
N LEU A 69 0.43 -15.70 9.96
CA LEU A 69 0.06 -15.94 11.36
C LEU A 69 -1.23 -15.14 11.67
N PRO A 70 -2.27 -15.75 12.28
CA PRO A 70 -3.53 -15.08 12.56
C PRO A 70 -3.46 -14.13 13.78
N ARG A 71 -2.53 -13.16 13.73
CA ARG A 71 -2.30 -12.10 14.72
C ARG A 71 -1.98 -10.80 14.00
N THR A 72 -2.70 -9.73 14.33
CA THR A 72 -2.67 -8.45 13.60
C THR A 72 -1.26 -7.92 13.36
N THR A 73 -0.48 -7.73 14.41
CA THR A 73 0.88 -7.15 14.35
C THR A 73 1.82 -7.95 13.46
N GLN A 74 1.81 -9.28 13.60
CA GLN A 74 2.65 -10.17 12.82
C GLN A 74 2.20 -10.26 11.36
N SER A 75 0.89 -10.32 11.11
CA SER A 75 0.34 -10.34 9.75
C SER A 75 0.68 -9.04 9.02
N ILE A 76 0.55 -7.87 9.67
CA ILE A 76 0.90 -6.58 9.07
C ILE A 76 2.41 -6.46 8.86
N ALA A 77 3.23 -6.90 9.82
CA ALA A 77 4.68 -6.95 9.64
C ALA A 77 5.08 -7.84 8.46
N SER A 78 4.42 -9.00 8.28
CA SER A 78 4.63 -9.87 7.13
C SER A 78 4.22 -9.20 5.81
N ILE A 79 3.08 -8.48 5.78
CA ILE A 79 2.62 -7.74 4.60
C ILE A 79 3.63 -6.64 4.22
N LEU A 80 4.09 -5.84 5.19
CA LEU A 80 4.98 -4.73 4.91
C LEU A 80 6.39 -5.17 4.55
N THR A 81 6.88 -6.27 5.11
CA THR A 81 8.28 -6.71 4.90
C THR A 81 8.44 -7.81 3.85
N GLY A 82 7.35 -8.50 3.49
CA GLY A 82 7.40 -9.71 2.66
C GLY A 82 8.07 -10.91 3.35
N ARG A 83 8.24 -10.87 4.69
CA ARG A 83 8.95 -11.90 5.46
C ARG A 83 7.99 -12.66 6.38
N TYR A 84 8.35 -13.88 6.76
CA TYR A 84 7.61 -14.63 7.78
C TYR A 84 7.86 -14.10 9.20
N PRO A 85 6.97 -14.36 10.17
CA PRO A 85 7.10 -13.92 11.56
C PRO A 85 8.43 -14.23 12.23
N LYS A 86 8.97 -15.43 11.97
CA LYS A 86 10.29 -15.83 12.48
C LYS A 86 11.42 -14.94 11.98
N SER A 87 11.30 -14.40 10.76
CA SER A 87 12.33 -13.60 10.10
C SER A 87 12.25 -12.12 10.44
N HIS A 88 11.05 -11.54 10.52
CA HIS A 88 10.90 -10.12 10.91
C HIS A 88 10.88 -9.91 12.43
N GLY A 89 10.67 -10.97 13.23
CA GLY A 89 10.89 -10.95 14.67
C GLY A 89 9.78 -10.34 15.52
N ALA A 90 8.62 -9.99 14.94
CA ALA A 90 7.48 -9.54 15.73
C ALA A 90 6.84 -10.75 16.43
N ARG A 91 6.77 -10.72 17.76
CA ARG A 91 6.39 -11.87 18.60
C ARG A 91 5.09 -11.66 19.37
N GLY A 92 4.77 -10.42 19.73
CA GLY A 92 3.58 -10.04 20.49
C GLY A 92 2.73 -9.00 19.76
N LEU A 93 1.54 -8.72 20.31
CA LEU A 93 0.63 -7.71 19.75
C LEU A 93 1.23 -6.29 19.81
N PHE A 94 2.01 -5.98 20.84
CA PHE A 94 2.68 -4.68 20.99
C PHE A 94 4.14 -4.72 20.55
N SER A 95 4.53 -5.69 19.72
CA SER A 95 5.90 -5.77 19.21
C SER A 95 6.23 -4.57 18.34
N THR A 96 7.42 -4.01 18.56
CA THR A 96 8.04 -3.05 17.65
C THR A 96 8.61 -3.79 16.45
N LEU A 97 8.35 -3.28 15.24
CA LEU A 97 9.05 -3.70 14.04
C LEU A 97 10.45 -3.10 14.05
N SER A 98 11.48 -3.96 13.98
CA SER A 98 12.86 -3.48 13.94
C SER A 98 13.15 -2.76 12.62
N PRO A 99 13.86 -1.62 12.63
CA PRO A 99 14.25 -0.89 11.42
C PRO A 99 15.22 -1.69 10.53
N ALA A 100 15.79 -2.79 11.02
CA ALA A 100 16.56 -3.72 10.18
C ALA A 100 15.70 -4.48 9.16
N ASN A 101 14.37 -4.44 9.29
CA ASN A 101 13.46 -5.01 8.30
C ASN A 101 13.11 -3.97 7.25
N LEU A 102 13.61 -4.11 6.02
CA LEU A 102 13.17 -3.28 4.91
C LEU A 102 11.67 -3.47 4.65
N THR A 103 10.93 -2.36 4.53
CA THR A 103 9.49 -2.36 4.25
C THR A 103 9.15 -1.95 2.83
N LEU A 104 7.97 -2.35 2.37
CA LEU A 104 7.39 -1.92 1.10
C LEU A 104 7.29 -0.39 1.02
N ALA A 105 6.99 0.28 2.13
CA ALA A 105 6.92 1.74 2.18
C ALA A 105 8.29 2.38 1.93
N GLU A 106 9.36 1.87 2.55
CA GLU A 106 10.73 2.34 2.30
C GLU A 106 11.15 2.11 0.85
N ILE A 107 10.84 0.93 0.29
CA ILE A 107 11.11 0.61 -1.11
C ILE A 107 10.40 1.59 -2.04
N LEU A 108 9.10 1.85 -1.82
CA LEU A 108 8.34 2.78 -2.64
C LEU A 108 8.86 4.22 -2.50
N GLN A 109 9.19 4.65 -1.28
CA GLN A 109 9.76 5.96 -1.02
C GLN A 109 11.08 6.16 -1.77
N ASP A 110 11.99 5.18 -1.73
CA ASP A 110 13.27 5.20 -2.47
C ASP A 110 13.06 5.27 -3.98
N GLN A 111 11.98 4.64 -4.48
CA GLN A 111 11.55 4.75 -5.87
C GLN A 111 10.82 6.07 -6.21
N GLY A 112 10.77 7.04 -5.29
CA GLY A 112 10.23 8.38 -5.51
C GLY A 112 8.73 8.51 -5.32
N TYR A 113 8.08 7.56 -4.64
CA TYR A 113 6.67 7.69 -4.26
C TYR A 113 6.50 8.65 -3.07
N ASP A 114 5.32 9.28 -3.02
CA ASP A 114 4.83 9.94 -1.81
C ASP A 114 4.07 8.92 -0.97
N THR A 115 4.56 8.62 0.22
CA THR A 115 4.08 7.51 1.05
C THR A 115 3.33 8.03 2.27
N ALA A 116 2.09 7.58 2.43
CA ALA A 116 1.28 7.90 3.60
C ALA A 116 0.53 6.67 4.12
N ALA A 117 0.36 6.59 5.43
CA ALA A 117 -0.45 5.58 6.09
C ALA A 117 -1.43 6.22 7.08
N PHE A 118 -2.63 5.66 7.13
CA PHE A 118 -3.71 6.07 8.03
C PHE A 118 -4.20 4.82 8.75
N VAL A 119 -3.96 4.74 10.05
CA VAL A 119 -4.19 3.53 10.84
C VAL A 119 -5.21 3.79 11.94
N SER A 120 -6.16 2.88 12.12
CA SER A 120 -7.12 2.91 13.23
C SER A 120 -6.78 1.88 14.32
N ASN A 121 -5.72 1.09 14.11
CA ASN A 121 -5.37 -0.03 14.97
C ASN A 121 -4.31 0.38 16.02
N LEU A 122 -4.62 0.18 17.30
CA LEU A 122 -3.72 0.50 18.41
C LEU A 122 -2.40 -0.27 18.38
N PHE A 123 -2.38 -1.47 17.80
CA PHE A 123 -1.18 -2.29 17.67
C PHE A 123 -0.23 -1.85 16.55
N LEU A 124 -0.61 -0.80 15.81
CA LEU A 124 0.18 -0.17 14.76
C LEU A 124 0.39 1.32 15.06
N ARG A 125 0.28 1.73 16.32
CA ARG A 125 0.42 3.14 16.70
C ARG A 125 1.84 3.65 16.38
N PRO A 126 2.02 4.95 16.13
CA PRO A 126 3.34 5.55 15.98
C PRO A 126 4.30 5.15 17.12
N GLY A 127 5.58 4.97 16.80
CA GLY A 127 6.61 4.54 17.76
C GLY A 127 6.74 3.03 17.90
N GLN A 128 6.02 2.25 17.09
CA GLN A 128 6.15 0.79 17.01
C GLN A 128 6.92 0.32 15.77
N GLY A 129 7.53 1.24 15.00
CA GLY A 129 8.34 0.93 13.83
C GLY A 129 7.53 0.68 12.55
N PHE A 130 6.22 0.52 12.64
CA PHE A 130 5.35 0.35 11.46
C PHE A 130 5.25 1.62 10.59
N GLU A 131 5.66 2.76 11.14
CA GLU A 131 5.74 4.05 10.45
C GLU A 131 6.92 4.19 9.50
N GLN A 132 7.90 3.29 9.54
CA GLN A 132 9.10 3.39 8.71
C GLN A 132 8.76 3.39 7.21
N GLY A 133 9.37 4.30 6.45
CA GLY A 133 9.11 4.49 5.01
C GLY A 133 7.84 5.27 4.66
N PHE A 134 7.03 5.67 5.63
CA PHE A 134 5.90 6.59 5.40
C PHE A 134 6.29 8.02 5.75
N LYS A 135 6.18 8.94 4.78
CA LYS A 135 6.37 10.38 5.01
C LYS A 135 5.30 10.96 5.92
N ARG A 136 4.09 10.41 5.86
CA ARG A 136 2.96 10.75 6.74
C ARG A 136 2.40 9.48 7.38
N TYR A 137 2.25 9.48 8.69
CA TYR A 137 1.71 8.34 9.42
C TYR A 137 0.74 8.82 10.51
N ASP A 138 -0.55 8.69 10.22
CA ASP A 138 -1.60 9.21 11.08
C ASP A 138 -2.36 8.07 11.74
N MET A 139 -2.47 8.12 13.07
CA MET A 139 -3.41 7.28 13.78
C MET A 139 -4.76 8.00 13.86
N ILE A 140 -5.79 7.45 13.23
CA ILE A 140 -7.14 7.99 13.29
C ILE A 140 -7.73 7.63 14.66
N PRO A 141 -8.17 8.62 15.47
CA PRO A 141 -8.78 8.36 16.77
C PRO A 141 -10.03 7.49 16.63
N ALA A 142 -10.29 6.64 17.62
CA ALA A 142 -11.53 5.85 17.68
C ALA A 142 -12.80 6.73 17.70
N SER A 143 -12.68 8.02 18.06
CA SER A 143 -13.75 9.02 18.06
C SER A 143 -14.03 9.65 16.68
N TRP A 144 -13.45 9.13 15.60
CA TRP A 144 -13.69 9.65 14.26
C TRP A 144 -15.17 9.48 13.85
N SER A 145 -15.75 10.57 13.34
CA SER A 145 -17.11 10.63 12.79
C SER A 145 -17.04 10.96 11.30
N PRO A 146 -17.89 10.36 10.45
CA PRO A 146 -17.99 10.69 9.02
C PRO A 146 -18.22 12.17 8.72
N SER A 147 -18.75 12.94 9.68
CA SER A 147 -18.98 14.39 9.56
C SER A 147 -17.70 15.25 9.62
N ARG A 148 -16.54 14.69 10.00
CA ARG A 148 -15.25 15.38 9.92
C ARG A 148 -14.57 15.04 8.60
N SER A 149 -14.65 15.97 7.64
CA SER A 149 -13.88 15.90 6.40
C SER A 149 -12.38 15.85 6.73
N MET A 150 -11.72 14.78 6.29
CA MET A 150 -10.27 14.72 6.29
C MET A 150 -9.79 15.27 4.94
N THR A 151 -9.47 16.55 4.90
CA THR A 151 -8.88 17.15 3.70
C THR A 151 -7.46 16.60 3.53
N ILE A 152 -7.29 15.71 2.55
CA ILE A 152 -5.96 15.30 2.09
C ILE A 152 -5.44 16.42 1.19
N SER A 153 -4.75 17.40 1.76
CA SER A 153 -3.96 18.35 0.98
C SER A 153 -2.67 17.68 0.54
N LYS A 154 -2.36 17.76 -0.76
CA LYS A 154 -0.99 17.53 -1.24
C LYS A 154 -0.10 18.64 -0.68
N PRO A 155 1.07 18.35 -0.10
CA PRO A 155 2.05 19.38 0.18
C PRO A 155 2.58 19.94 -1.14
N GLY A 156 2.39 21.25 -1.39
CA GLY A 156 3.04 21.97 -2.49
C GLY A 156 2.31 22.05 -3.83
N ALA A 157 0.98 22.16 -3.83
CA ALA A 157 0.22 22.68 -4.98
C ALA A 157 -0.18 24.13 -4.75
#